data_AF-A0A834IND6-F1
#
_entry.id   AF-A0A834IND6-F1
#
_cell.length_a   1.000
_cell.length_b   1.000
_cell.length_c   1.000
_cell.angle_alpha   90.00
_cell.angle_beta   90.00
_cell.angle_gamma   90.00
#
_symmetry.space_group_name_H-M   'P 1'
#
loop_
_entity.id
_entity.type
_entity.pdbx_description
1 polymer ?
#
loop_
_entity_poly.entity_id
_entity_poly.type
_entity_poly.pdbx_seq_one_letter_code
_entity_poly.pdbx_strand_id
1 'polypeptide(L)'
;MSPLDIYIVHLYKTLIDVSPESNQTIVKLHTKYLEELGDISFPLLRKSWLSVLPASYNIEIISEEDIDNNDLNVWNLSILRLSILKKVADNLIKLTTSSAQHDSKKIYIGLNKKQNFPFLVVGPVMNQKGVKDTTNSAMDLINKRASDMRMMAQHRYQVNIKADSDYREYFHKLGVSSVTIELLSNKPHKPIKVMLNGSSNVNKGPSFIFYNCARISVLLKEFQRKVDQSIYTQLPNVEEIDVTLLNQPEEWEIYYGYVLQFPILIKNCIKDIEKEIFSPQNLITFLSNLSGIFSVYYRRVRILTDPREHLLPLIHARIYLIKTLHQIIISFTKLATNNAKILIVTEQRIY
;
A
#
# COMPACT_ATOMS: atom_id res chain seq x y z
N MET A 1 14.03 -15.67 -5.88
CA MET A 1 13.12 -14.58 -6.32
C MET A 1 11.87 -14.60 -5.44
N SER A 2 11.18 -13.49 -5.20
CA SER A 2 9.89 -13.52 -4.50
C SER A 2 8.83 -14.11 -5.45
N PRO A 3 7.74 -14.72 -4.93
CA PRO A 3 6.66 -15.24 -5.79
C PRO A 3 6.07 -14.19 -6.75
N LEU A 4 6.05 -12.92 -6.33
CA LEU A 4 5.65 -11.79 -7.19
C LEU A 4 6.57 -11.64 -8.40
N ASP A 5 7.87 -11.78 -8.19
CA ASP A 5 8.86 -11.60 -9.27
C ASP A 5 8.74 -12.72 -10.30
N ILE A 6 8.52 -13.96 -9.86
CA ILE A 6 8.34 -15.10 -10.76
C ILE A 6 7.05 -14.91 -11.56
N TYR A 7 5.97 -14.48 -10.88
CA TYR A 7 4.70 -14.19 -11.53
C TYR A 7 4.80 -13.10 -12.60
N ILE A 8 5.54 -12.03 -12.32
CA ILE A 8 5.71 -10.92 -13.27
C ILE A 8 6.59 -11.31 -14.45
N VAL A 9 7.65 -12.09 -14.22
CA VAL A 9 8.48 -12.65 -15.31
C VAL A 9 7.64 -13.59 -16.18
N HIS A 10 6.79 -14.42 -15.58
CA HIS A 10 5.88 -15.30 -16.32
C HIS A 10 4.86 -14.51 -17.15
N LEU A 11 4.16 -13.55 -16.51
CA LEU A 11 3.22 -12.65 -17.19
C LEU A 11 3.88 -11.96 -18.40
N TYR A 12 5.11 -11.48 -18.22
CA TYR A 12 5.88 -10.87 -19.29
C TYR A 12 6.10 -11.83 -20.47
N LYS A 13 6.62 -13.03 -20.17
CA LYS A 13 6.91 -14.05 -21.18
C LYS A 13 5.64 -14.41 -21.94
N THR A 14 4.51 -14.57 -21.26
CA THR A 14 3.24 -14.91 -21.90
C THR A 14 2.68 -13.78 -22.77
N LEU A 15 2.93 -12.52 -22.42
CA LEU A 15 2.41 -11.37 -23.18
C LEU A 15 3.25 -11.03 -24.42
N ILE A 16 4.56 -11.27 -24.38
CA ILE A 16 5.52 -10.77 -25.39
C ILE A 16 6.22 -11.90 -26.15
N ASP A 17 6.10 -13.16 -25.70
CA ASP A 17 6.76 -14.35 -26.26
C ASP A 17 8.30 -14.24 -26.33
N VAL A 18 8.88 -13.40 -25.47
CA VAL A 18 10.34 -13.19 -25.36
C VAL A 18 10.73 -13.23 -23.89
N SER A 19 11.92 -13.78 -23.59
CA SER A 19 12.48 -13.69 -22.24
C SER A 19 13.02 -12.28 -21.99
N PRO A 20 12.73 -11.64 -20.85
CA PRO A 20 13.04 -10.24 -20.67
C PRO A 20 14.56 -9.98 -20.60
N GLU A 21 15.10 -9.12 -21.47
CA GLU A 21 16.50 -8.64 -21.44
C GLU A 21 16.68 -7.48 -20.45
N SER A 22 17.89 -7.32 -19.88
CA SER A 22 18.20 -6.23 -18.95
C SER A 22 18.02 -4.86 -19.61
N ASN A 23 17.10 -4.04 -19.08
CA ASN A 23 16.88 -2.60 -19.38
C ASN A 23 15.96 -2.22 -20.55
N GLN A 24 15.08 -3.09 -21.05
CA GLN A 24 14.07 -2.65 -22.01
C GLN A 24 12.85 -1.98 -21.34
N THR A 25 12.43 -0.82 -21.85
CA THR A 25 11.10 -0.23 -21.69
C THR A 25 10.28 -0.58 -22.92
N ILE A 26 9.16 -1.29 -22.76
CA ILE A 26 8.24 -1.50 -23.88
C ILE A 26 7.41 -0.23 -24.09
N VAL A 27 7.47 0.29 -25.32
CA VAL A 27 6.41 1.09 -25.91
C VAL A 27 5.66 0.17 -26.88
N LYS A 28 4.37 -0.03 -26.59
CA LYS A 28 3.31 -0.62 -27.42
C LYS A 28 3.67 -1.14 -28.82
N LEU A 29 3.38 -2.42 -29.03
CA LEU A 29 2.59 -2.97 -30.13
C LEU A 29 2.23 -4.42 -29.72
N HIS A 30 0.99 -4.86 -29.96
CA HIS A 30 0.53 -6.26 -29.79
C HIS A 30 -0.14 -6.70 -28.47
N THR A 31 -1.12 -5.96 -27.96
CA THR A 31 -2.28 -6.68 -27.41
C THR A 31 -3.59 -6.04 -27.89
N LYS A 32 -4.44 -6.86 -28.54
CA LYS A 32 -5.81 -6.50 -28.94
C LYS A 32 -6.73 -6.16 -27.76
N TYR A 33 -6.24 -6.35 -26.54
CA TYR A 33 -6.98 -6.16 -25.28
C TYR A 33 -6.82 -4.74 -24.70
N LEU A 34 -6.08 -3.86 -25.40
CA LEU A 34 -5.67 -2.53 -24.90
C LEU A 34 -6.07 -1.35 -25.79
N GLU A 35 -6.88 -1.55 -26.84
CA GLU A 35 -7.33 -0.45 -27.73
C GLU A 35 -8.08 0.66 -26.97
N GLU A 36 -8.69 0.35 -25.82
CA GLU A 36 -9.48 1.30 -25.01
C GLU A 36 -8.68 2.10 -23.97
N LEU A 37 -7.44 1.71 -23.62
CA LEU A 37 -6.76 2.19 -22.40
C LEU A 37 -5.59 3.19 -22.60
N GLY A 38 -5.28 3.59 -23.85
CA GLY A 38 -4.23 4.59 -24.13
C GLY A 38 -2.78 4.07 -23.99
N ASP A 39 -1.78 4.93 -24.23
CA ASP A 39 -0.35 4.57 -24.26
C ASP A 39 0.24 4.44 -22.85
N ILE A 40 0.87 3.30 -22.54
CA ILE A 40 1.57 3.11 -21.27
C ILE A 40 2.92 2.40 -21.51
N SER A 41 3.99 2.84 -20.83
CA SER A 41 5.36 2.31 -20.93
C SER A 41 5.89 1.84 -19.56
N PHE A 42 6.62 0.71 -19.52
CA PHE A 42 7.00 0.03 -18.26
C PHE A 42 8.37 -0.68 -18.28
N PRO A 43 9.07 -0.79 -17.13
CA PRO A 43 10.25 -1.63 -16.93
C PRO A 43 9.91 -3.06 -16.43
N LEU A 44 10.56 -4.08 -17.01
CA LEU A 44 10.00 -5.45 -17.07
C LEU A 44 10.72 -6.54 -16.25
N LEU A 45 11.86 -6.25 -15.62
CA LEU A 45 12.65 -7.23 -14.83
C LEU A 45 12.81 -6.81 -13.38
N ARG A 46 12.95 -7.73 -12.42
CA ARG A 46 13.41 -7.40 -11.04
C ARG A 46 14.79 -6.73 -11.00
N LYS A 47 15.73 -7.13 -11.88
CA LYS A 47 17.01 -6.40 -12.07
C LYS A 47 16.79 -5.01 -12.70
N SER A 48 15.78 -4.87 -13.54
CA SER A 48 15.32 -3.56 -14.05
C SER A 48 14.55 -2.77 -12.98
N TRP A 49 13.90 -3.43 -12.02
CA TRP A 49 13.25 -2.79 -10.87
C TRP A 49 14.30 -2.23 -9.92
N LEU A 50 15.37 -3.00 -9.65
CA LEU A 50 16.53 -2.55 -8.89
C LEU A 50 17.40 -1.52 -9.65
N SER A 51 17.39 -1.48 -10.98
CA SER A 51 18.05 -0.43 -11.77
C SER A 51 17.17 0.80 -12.03
N VAL A 52 15.85 0.64 -11.95
CA VAL A 52 14.85 1.72 -11.94
C VAL A 52 14.87 2.40 -10.59
N LEU A 53 14.93 1.64 -9.50
CA LEU A 53 15.31 2.19 -8.22
C LEU A 53 16.71 2.81 -8.40
N PRO A 54 16.88 4.10 -8.10
CA PRO A 54 18.16 4.79 -8.26
C PRO A 54 19.26 4.01 -7.55
N ALA A 55 20.47 4.03 -8.13
CA ALA A 55 21.65 3.40 -7.55
C ALA A 55 21.69 3.68 -6.05
N SER A 56 21.81 2.62 -5.25
CA SER A 56 21.74 2.58 -3.79
C SER A 56 21.76 3.97 -3.14
N TYR A 57 20.62 4.44 -2.64
CA TYR A 57 20.61 5.65 -1.83
C TYR A 57 21.44 5.37 -0.58
N ASN A 58 22.67 5.85 -0.59
CA ASN A 58 23.48 5.92 0.60
C ASN A 58 23.08 7.18 1.38
N ILE A 59 21.84 7.19 1.86
CA ILE A 59 21.21 8.33 2.53
C ILE A 59 20.82 7.93 3.94
N GLU A 60 21.14 8.79 4.89
CA GLU A 60 20.67 8.70 6.27
C GLU A 60 19.70 9.86 6.55
N ILE A 61 18.49 9.54 7.03
CA ILE A 61 17.51 10.55 7.45
C ILE A 61 17.64 10.79 8.95
N ILE A 62 17.96 12.02 9.32
CA ILE A 62 18.17 12.46 10.70
C ILE A 62 17.02 13.37 11.13
N SER A 63 16.39 13.07 12.27
CA SER A 63 15.36 13.92 12.88
C SER A 63 16.01 15.05 13.66
N GLU A 64 15.48 16.27 13.54
CA GLU A 64 15.90 17.40 14.39
C GLU A 64 15.20 17.39 15.75
N GLU A 65 13.96 16.92 15.78
CA GLU A 65 13.20 16.74 17.01
C GLU A 65 13.50 15.36 17.62
N ASP A 66 13.56 15.31 18.95
CA ASP A 66 13.61 14.04 19.69
C ASP A 66 12.28 13.30 19.53
N ILE A 67 12.31 12.30 18.66
CA ILE A 67 11.20 11.40 18.37
C ILE A 67 11.49 9.98 18.87
N ASP A 68 12.50 9.79 19.72
CA ASP A 68 12.90 8.46 20.20
C ASP A 68 12.14 8.04 21.46
N ASN A 69 11.66 9.02 22.24
CA ASN A 69 10.84 8.81 23.44
C ASN A 69 9.55 7.99 23.17
N ASN A 70 9.04 7.99 21.92
CA ASN A 70 7.86 7.21 21.46
C ASN A 70 6.58 7.33 22.33
N ASP A 71 6.50 8.28 23.28
CA ASP A 71 5.32 8.47 24.11
C ASP A 71 4.23 9.23 23.34
N LEU A 72 3.26 8.46 22.83
CA LEU A 72 2.13 8.97 22.06
C LEU A 72 1.20 9.90 22.87
N ASN A 73 1.27 9.89 24.21
CA ASN A 73 0.48 10.81 25.03
C ASN A 73 1.12 12.21 25.09
N VAL A 74 2.44 12.29 24.88
CA VAL A 74 3.20 13.55 24.90
C VAL A 74 3.30 14.16 23.50
N TRP A 75 3.40 13.33 22.46
CA TRP A 75 3.51 13.82 21.10
C TRP A 75 2.28 14.60 20.67
N ASN A 76 2.48 15.85 20.23
CA ASN A 76 1.47 16.55 19.45
C ASN A 76 1.37 15.96 18.03
N LEU A 77 0.31 16.33 17.31
CA LEU A 77 0.02 15.76 16.00
C LEU A 77 1.09 16.10 14.93
N SER A 78 1.80 17.23 15.07
CA SER A 78 2.87 17.59 14.13
C SER A 78 4.12 16.70 14.33
N ILE A 79 4.46 16.39 15.59
CA ILE A 79 5.54 15.44 15.92
C ILE A 79 5.17 14.03 15.45
N LEU A 80 3.91 13.61 15.62
CA LEU A 80 3.43 12.34 15.08
C LEU A 80 3.62 12.26 13.55
N ARG A 81 3.24 13.33 12.82
CA ARG A 81 3.39 13.38 11.37
C ARG A 81 4.87 13.32 10.95
N LEU A 82 5.75 14.04 11.65
CA LEU A 82 7.19 13.98 11.44
C LEU A 82 7.73 12.57 11.60
N SER A 83 7.39 11.90 12.72
CA SER A 83 7.82 10.53 13.00
C SER A 83 7.37 9.55 11.91
N ILE A 84 6.11 9.64 11.47
CA ILE A 84 5.58 8.82 10.37
C ILE A 84 6.37 9.08 9.07
N LEU A 85 6.56 10.34 8.69
CA LEU A 85 7.28 10.69 7.45
C LEU A 85 8.72 10.23 7.45
N LYS A 86 9.44 10.42 8.57
CA LYS A 86 10.80 9.92 8.72
C LYS A 86 10.85 8.40 8.55
N LYS A 87 9.97 7.69 9.25
CA LYS A 87 9.90 6.22 9.21
C LYS A 87 9.64 5.70 7.80
N VAL A 88 8.74 6.34 7.06
CA VAL A 88 8.46 5.99 5.66
C VAL A 88 9.68 6.27 4.78
N ALA A 89 10.36 7.40 4.97
CA ALA A 89 11.59 7.71 4.25
C ALA A 89 12.68 6.65 4.52
N ASP A 90 12.91 6.31 5.78
CA ASP A 90 13.87 5.27 6.19
C ASP A 90 13.54 3.92 5.54
N ASN A 91 12.26 3.53 5.55
CA ASN A 91 11.82 2.28 4.94
C ASN A 91 12.00 2.26 3.41
N LEU A 92 11.67 3.36 2.73
CA LEU A 92 11.84 3.48 1.28
C LEU A 92 13.32 3.47 0.89
N ILE A 93 14.19 4.16 1.65
CA ILE A 93 15.64 4.14 1.43
C ILE A 93 16.19 2.72 1.63
N LYS A 94 15.83 2.06 2.74
CA LYS A 94 16.24 0.66 3.02
C LYS A 94 15.85 -0.32 1.92
N LEU A 95 14.75 -0.09 1.20
CA LEU A 95 14.38 -0.92 0.05
C LEU A 95 15.29 -0.73 -1.16
N THR A 96 15.98 0.41 -1.25
CA THR A 96 16.85 0.77 -2.39
C THR A 96 18.34 0.57 -2.13
N THR A 97 18.78 0.57 -0.87
CA THR A 97 20.20 0.45 -0.54
C THR A 97 20.63 -1.01 -0.56
N SER A 98 21.62 -1.36 -1.41
CA SER A 98 22.36 -2.61 -1.29
C SER A 98 23.42 -2.50 -0.20
N SER A 99 23.59 -3.55 0.62
CA SER A 99 24.38 -3.64 1.86
C SER A 99 25.64 -2.74 2.00
N ALA A 100 25.72 -2.09 3.16
CA ALA A 100 26.89 -1.51 3.85
C ALA A 100 27.90 -0.73 2.98
N GLN A 101 27.63 0.56 2.77
CA GLN A 101 28.64 1.53 2.29
C GLN A 101 29.00 2.50 3.43
N HIS A 102 30.28 2.90 3.48
CA HIS A 102 30.91 3.56 4.61
C HIS A 102 30.77 5.09 4.67
N ASP A 103 29.95 5.72 3.83
CA ASP A 103 29.83 7.20 3.80
C ASP A 103 28.43 7.69 3.35
N SER A 104 27.45 7.65 4.26
CA SER A 104 26.05 8.02 3.95
C SER A 104 25.84 9.53 3.95
N LYS A 105 25.26 10.05 2.87
CA LYS A 105 24.83 11.45 2.79
C LYS A 105 23.67 11.69 3.77
N LYS A 106 23.81 12.72 4.61
CA LYS A 106 22.82 13.07 5.62
C LYS A 106 21.79 14.03 5.06
N ILE A 107 20.52 13.70 5.24
CA ILE A 107 19.39 14.60 4.98
C ILE A 107 18.61 14.76 6.28
N TYR A 108 18.37 15.99 6.68
CA TYR A 108 17.64 16.29 7.91
C TYR A 108 16.15 16.38 7.63
N ILE A 109 15.32 16.02 8.60
CA ILE A 109 13.87 16.17 8.55
C ILE A 109 13.39 16.82 9.85
N GLY A 110 12.46 17.77 9.74
CA GLY A 110 11.92 18.44 10.93
C GLY A 110 10.81 19.44 10.63
N LEU A 111 10.27 20.05 11.68
CA LEU A 111 9.15 21.00 11.59
C LEU A 111 9.57 22.38 11.09
N ASN A 112 10.84 22.76 11.31
CA ASN A 112 11.39 24.06 10.94
C ASN A 112 12.64 23.86 10.09
N LYS A 113 12.70 24.51 8.92
CA LYS A 113 13.87 24.43 8.04
C LYS A 113 15.10 25.02 8.75
N LYS A 114 16.18 24.24 8.82
CA LYS A 114 17.50 24.75 9.21
C LYS A 114 18.29 25.15 7.97
N GLN A 115 19.09 26.20 8.10
CA GLN A 115 20.02 26.61 7.05
C GLN A 115 21.26 25.69 7.09
N ASN A 116 21.95 25.54 5.96
CA ASN A 116 23.25 24.86 5.78
C ASN A 116 23.26 23.35 5.47
N PHE A 117 22.13 22.65 5.51
CA PHE A 117 22.08 21.21 5.18
C PHE A 117 20.85 20.86 4.33
N PRO A 118 20.90 19.80 3.50
CA PRO A 118 19.71 19.28 2.82
C PRO A 118 18.61 18.95 3.84
N PHE A 119 17.42 19.52 3.64
CA PHE A 119 16.37 19.51 4.66
C PHE A 119 14.96 19.21 4.11
N LEU A 120 14.29 18.20 4.67
CA LEU A 120 12.89 17.88 4.42
C LEU A 120 12.00 18.57 5.46
N VAL A 121 11.27 19.60 5.05
CA VAL A 121 10.34 20.30 5.93
C VAL A 121 9.03 19.52 6.07
N VAL A 122 8.58 19.32 7.30
CA VAL A 122 7.28 18.72 7.62
C VAL A 122 6.30 19.84 7.98
N GLY A 123 5.28 19.98 7.14
CA GLY A 123 4.19 20.93 7.37
C GLY A 123 3.39 20.57 8.63
N PRO A 124 2.86 21.58 9.34
CA PRO A 124 2.16 21.35 10.59
C PRO A 124 0.85 20.59 10.38
N VAL A 125 0.42 19.89 11.43
CA VAL A 125 -0.95 19.38 11.52
C VAL A 125 -1.84 20.46 12.11
N MET A 126 -2.91 20.79 11.40
CA MET A 126 -3.83 21.87 11.71
C MET A 126 -5.12 21.29 12.30
N ASN A 127 -5.67 21.98 13.29
CA ASN A 127 -6.97 21.65 13.86
C ASN A 127 -8.12 22.13 12.97
N GLN A 128 -9.35 21.94 13.44
CA GLN A 128 -10.57 22.33 12.71
C GLN A 128 -10.67 23.83 12.40
N LYS A 129 -10.08 24.67 13.23
CA LYS A 129 -10.05 26.13 13.07
C LYS A 129 -8.97 26.59 12.08
N GLY A 130 -8.19 25.66 11.52
CA GLY A 130 -7.13 26.00 10.57
C GLY A 130 -5.90 26.61 11.21
N VAL A 131 -5.69 26.39 12.52
CA VAL A 131 -4.44 26.75 13.24
C VAL A 131 -3.70 25.48 13.65
N LYS A 132 -2.38 25.56 13.89
CA LYS A 132 -1.57 24.40 14.32
C LYS A 132 -2.20 23.75 15.55
N ASP A 133 -2.36 22.43 15.52
CA ASP A 133 -2.87 21.69 16.67
C ASP A 133 -1.78 21.59 17.75
N THR A 134 -2.10 22.09 18.94
CA THR A 134 -1.22 22.06 20.12
C THR A 134 -1.94 21.45 21.34
N THR A 135 -3.17 20.96 21.16
CA THR A 135 -4.04 20.55 22.27
C THR A 135 -4.26 19.05 22.32
N ASN A 136 -4.17 18.37 21.18
CA ASN A 136 -4.45 16.93 21.09
C ASN A 136 -3.14 16.15 21.01
N SER A 137 -3.09 15.05 21.75
CA SER A 137 -1.99 14.10 21.67
C SER A 137 -2.14 13.17 20.45
N ALA A 138 -1.04 12.53 20.06
CA ALA A 138 -1.03 11.48 19.05
C ALA A 138 -1.96 10.33 19.45
N MET A 139 -1.96 9.97 20.74
CA MET A 139 -2.81 8.93 21.29
C MET A 139 -4.30 9.29 21.18
N ASP A 140 -4.69 10.55 21.40
CA ASP A 140 -6.09 10.99 21.24
C ASP A 140 -6.58 10.78 19.80
N LEU A 141 -5.76 11.16 18.82
CA LEU A 141 -6.11 10.99 17.42
C LEU A 141 -6.21 9.50 17.04
N ILE A 142 -5.26 8.68 17.48
CA ILE A 142 -5.26 7.23 17.22
C ILE A 142 -6.49 6.56 17.84
N ASN A 143 -6.78 6.85 19.11
CA ASN A 143 -7.95 6.33 19.82
C ASN A 143 -9.25 6.75 19.15
N LYS A 144 -9.33 8.01 18.71
CA LYS A 144 -10.49 8.49 17.98
C LYS A 144 -10.71 7.70 16.69
N ARG A 145 -9.65 7.50 15.89
CA ARG A 145 -9.73 6.72 14.64
C ARG A 145 -10.04 5.25 14.88
N ALA A 146 -9.48 4.65 15.92
CA ALA A 146 -9.81 3.29 16.34
C ALA A 146 -11.31 3.15 16.69
N SER A 147 -11.84 4.11 17.47
CA SER A 147 -13.25 4.17 17.82
C SER A 147 -14.15 4.34 16.58
N ASP A 148 -13.76 5.19 15.64
CA ASP A 148 -14.51 5.40 14.40
C ASP A 148 -14.57 4.12 13.55
N MET A 149 -13.44 3.42 13.40
CA MET A 149 -13.39 2.13 12.69
C MET A 149 -14.28 1.08 13.36
N ARG A 150 -14.29 1.02 14.70
CA ARG A 150 -15.15 0.11 15.46
C ARG A 150 -16.62 0.40 15.22
N MET A 151 -17.02 1.66 15.32
CA MET A 151 -18.41 2.07 15.11
C MET A 151 -18.88 1.78 13.67
N MET A 152 -18.01 2.04 12.67
CA MET A 152 -18.29 1.69 11.27
C MET A 152 -18.48 0.19 11.07
N ALA A 153 -17.63 -0.64 11.69
CA ALA A 153 -17.75 -2.08 11.62
C ALA A 153 -19.04 -2.59 12.29
N GLN A 154 -19.35 -2.11 13.50
CA GLN A 154 -20.57 -2.46 14.23
C GLN A 154 -21.83 -2.13 13.41
N HIS A 155 -21.91 -0.93 12.85
CA HIS A 155 -23.06 -0.52 12.04
C HIS A 155 -23.19 -1.35 10.76
N ARG A 156 -22.07 -1.71 10.12
CA ARG A 156 -22.08 -2.44 8.85
C ARG A 156 -22.48 -3.91 9.03
N TYR A 157 -21.95 -4.55 10.07
CA TYR A 157 -22.15 -5.98 10.31
C TYR A 157 -23.29 -6.26 11.30
N GLN A 158 -23.90 -5.22 11.88
CA GLN A 158 -24.97 -5.32 12.88
C GLN A 158 -24.59 -6.19 14.09
N VAL A 159 -23.29 -6.27 14.40
CA VAL A 159 -22.75 -7.07 15.50
C VAL A 159 -22.29 -6.19 16.65
N ASN A 160 -22.61 -6.62 17.87
CA ASN A 160 -22.06 -6.04 19.07
C ASN A 160 -20.65 -6.57 19.30
N ILE A 161 -19.66 -5.86 18.76
CA ILE A 161 -18.25 -6.17 19.01
C ILE A 161 -17.94 -5.89 20.49
N LYS A 162 -17.88 -6.95 21.32
CA LYS A 162 -17.49 -6.86 22.73
C LYS A 162 -16.05 -6.36 22.85
N ALA A 163 -15.76 -5.61 23.91
CA ALA A 163 -14.43 -5.06 24.18
C ALA A 163 -13.48 -6.13 24.76
N ASP A 164 -13.37 -7.30 24.10
CA ASP A 164 -12.29 -8.23 24.44
C ASP A 164 -10.93 -7.60 24.08
N SER A 165 -9.89 -8.03 24.78
CA SER A 165 -8.48 -7.68 24.58
C SER A 165 -8.06 -7.76 23.10
N ASP A 166 -8.40 -8.85 22.41
CA ASP A 166 -8.09 -9.07 20.99
C ASP A 166 -8.69 -8.01 20.05
N TYR A 167 -9.94 -7.60 20.29
CA TYR A 167 -10.59 -6.56 19.49
C TYR A 167 -10.04 -5.17 19.79
N ARG A 168 -9.69 -4.89 21.04
CA ARG A 168 -9.06 -3.61 21.42
C ARG A 168 -7.74 -3.42 20.70
N GLU A 169 -6.86 -4.43 20.72
CA GLU A 169 -5.58 -4.37 20.00
C GLU A 169 -5.78 -4.23 18.48
N TYR A 170 -6.75 -4.98 17.93
CA TYR A 170 -7.08 -4.93 16.51
C TYR A 170 -7.55 -3.53 16.06
N PHE A 171 -8.52 -2.92 16.76
CA PHE A 171 -8.98 -1.57 16.41
C PHE A 171 -7.94 -0.51 16.68
N HIS A 172 -7.11 -0.67 17.72
CA HIS A 172 -5.96 0.21 17.94
C HIS A 172 -5.01 0.20 16.74
N LYS A 173 -4.67 -0.99 16.21
CA LYS A 173 -3.87 -1.13 14.98
C LYS A 173 -4.52 -0.45 13.78
N LEU A 174 -5.84 -0.63 13.59
CA LEU A 174 -6.57 0.09 12.53
C LEU A 174 -6.55 1.61 12.73
N GLY A 175 -6.63 2.08 13.97
CA GLY A 175 -6.48 3.50 14.32
C GLY A 175 -5.12 4.04 13.91
N VAL A 176 -4.03 3.35 14.29
CA VAL A 176 -2.66 3.71 13.89
C VAL A 176 -2.51 3.77 12.37
N SER A 177 -3.00 2.75 11.66
CA SER A 177 -2.95 2.74 10.19
C SER A 177 -3.81 3.83 9.56
N SER A 178 -4.98 4.14 10.14
CA SER A 178 -5.87 5.19 9.64
C SER A 178 -5.21 6.55 9.76
N VAL A 179 -4.60 6.83 10.91
CA VAL A 179 -3.83 8.07 11.14
C VAL A 179 -2.63 8.14 10.20
N THR A 180 -1.93 7.02 9.98
CA THR A 180 -0.81 6.96 9.04
C THR A 180 -1.25 7.33 7.62
N ILE A 181 -2.33 6.73 7.13
CA ILE A 181 -2.87 7.04 5.79
C ILE A 181 -3.27 8.51 5.72
N GLU A 182 -4.00 9.01 6.72
CA GLU A 182 -4.45 10.41 6.78
C GLU A 182 -3.25 11.37 6.72
N LEU A 183 -2.24 11.20 7.58
CA LEU A 183 -1.10 12.10 7.69
C LEU A 183 -0.11 12.02 6.51
N LEU A 184 -0.09 10.91 5.77
CA LEU A 184 0.67 10.74 4.54
C LEU A 184 -0.05 11.22 3.27
N SER A 185 -1.36 11.51 3.33
CA SER A 185 -2.17 11.85 2.15
C SER A 185 -1.77 13.16 1.46
N ASN A 186 -1.05 14.05 2.14
CA ASN A 186 -0.57 15.32 1.60
C ASN A 186 0.95 15.35 1.48
N LYS A 187 1.45 16.20 0.56
CA LYS A 187 2.89 16.48 0.42
C LYS A 187 3.50 16.84 1.78
N PRO A 188 4.70 16.34 2.13
CA PRO A 188 5.31 16.52 3.44
C PRO A 188 5.34 17.98 3.92
N HIS A 189 5.78 18.91 3.06
CA HIS A 189 5.91 20.33 3.38
C HIS A 189 4.58 21.11 3.46
N LYS A 190 3.47 20.52 3.03
CA LYS A 190 2.15 21.19 3.08
C LYS A 190 1.49 20.89 4.42
N PRO A 191 0.80 21.86 5.05
CA PRO A 191 0.00 21.59 6.23
C PRO A 191 -1.10 20.57 5.93
N ILE A 192 -1.54 19.83 6.94
CA ILE A 192 -2.68 18.92 6.83
C ILE A 192 -3.70 19.22 7.92
N LYS A 193 -4.98 19.31 7.55
CA LYS A 193 -6.07 19.53 8.49
C LYS A 193 -6.61 18.19 8.95
N VAL A 194 -6.66 17.98 10.27
CA VAL A 194 -7.27 16.80 10.88
C VAL A 194 -8.47 17.21 11.72
N MET A 195 -9.46 16.33 11.78
CA MET A 195 -10.68 16.55 12.55
C MET A 195 -10.85 15.42 13.55
N LEU A 196 -10.76 15.74 14.84
CA LEU A 196 -11.10 14.79 15.90
C LEU A 196 -12.62 14.67 16.05
N ASN A 197 -13.34 15.80 16.08
CA ASN A 197 -14.78 15.84 16.35
C ASN A 197 -15.55 16.34 15.12
N GLY A 198 -15.97 15.45 14.21
CA GLY A 198 -16.65 15.83 12.98
C GLY A 198 -17.42 14.66 12.35
N SER A 199 -18.20 14.94 11.30
CA SER A 199 -19.06 13.96 10.64
C SER A 199 -18.28 12.71 10.19
N SER A 200 -18.98 11.58 10.08
CA SER A 200 -18.46 10.24 9.73
C SER A 200 -17.68 10.16 8.41
N ASN A 201 -17.60 11.25 7.64
CA ASN A 201 -16.90 11.33 6.36
C ASN A 201 -15.36 11.35 6.48
N VAL A 202 -14.79 11.77 7.62
CA VAL A 202 -13.33 11.94 7.81
C VAL A 202 -12.54 10.65 7.57
N ASN A 203 -13.16 9.50 7.85
CA ASN A 203 -12.53 8.19 7.76
C ASN A 203 -12.96 7.37 6.55
N LYS A 204 -13.74 7.94 5.63
CA LYS A 204 -14.20 7.22 4.42
C LYS A 204 -13.05 6.71 3.56
N GLY A 205 -11.95 7.47 3.43
CA GLY A 205 -10.76 7.04 2.69
C GLY A 205 -10.10 5.80 3.31
N PRO A 206 -9.54 5.89 4.54
CA PRO A 206 -8.91 4.75 5.19
C PRO A 206 -9.82 3.54 5.35
N SER A 207 -11.09 3.73 5.77
CA SER A 207 -12.06 2.63 5.88
C SER A 207 -12.31 1.92 4.55
N PHE A 208 -12.43 2.66 3.44
CA PHE A 208 -12.63 2.08 2.12
C PHE A 208 -11.43 1.24 1.68
N ILE A 209 -10.21 1.71 1.95
CA ILE A 209 -8.98 0.94 1.72
C ILE A 209 -8.99 -0.34 2.54
N PHE A 210 -9.20 -0.24 3.85
CA PHE A 210 -9.18 -1.39 4.77
C PHE A 210 -10.24 -2.43 4.41
N TYR A 211 -11.41 -1.97 3.99
CA TYR A 211 -12.50 -2.83 3.55
C TYR A 211 -12.17 -3.62 2.29
N ASN A 212 -11.49 -3.00 1.31
CA ASN A 212 -11.06 -3.73 0.12
C ASN A 212 -9.89 -4.67 0.39
N CYS A 213 -8.97 -4.30 1.29
CA CYS A 213 -7.92 -5.20 1.77
C CYS A 213 -8.51 -6.44 2.46
N ALA A 214 -9.61 -6.26 3.19
CA ALA A 214 -10.38 -7.35 3.80
C ALA A 214 -10.88 -8.37 2.80
N ARG A 215 -11.60 -7.86 1.79
CA ARG A 215 -12.19 -8.69 0.74
C ARG A 215 -11.14 -9.51 0.02
N ILE A 216 -10.00 -8.89 -0.32
CA ILE A 216 -8.86 -9.61 -0.92
C ILE A 216 -8.42 -10.76 -0.01
N SER A 217 -8.18 -10.47 1.27
CA SER A 217 -7.70 -11.46 2.24
C SER A 217 -8.68 -12.61 2.41
N VAL A 218 -9.98 -12.32 2.41
CA VAL A 218 -11.02 -13.33 2.64
C VAL A 218 -11.29 -14.14 1.40
N LEU A 219 -11.26 -13.52 0.22
CA LEU A 219 -11.33 -14.23 -1.05
C LEU A 219 -10.21 -15.27 -1.16
N LEU A 220 -8.98 -14.93 -0.76
CA LEU A 220 -7.86 -15.86 -0.75
C LEU A 220 -8.03 -16.98 0.29
N LYS A 221 -8.54 -16.66 1.49
CA LYS A 221 -8.85 -17.65 2.52
C LYS A 221 -9.96 -18.60 2.08
N GLU A 222 -10.98 -18.08 1.42
CA GLU A 222 -12.11 -18.87 0.92
C GLU A 222 -11.68 -19.80 -0.20
N PHE A 223 -10.81 -19.34 -1.11
CA PHE A 223 -10.15 -20.21 -2.08
C PHE A 223 -9.40 -21.34 -1.37
N GLN A 224 -8.51 -21.00 -0.43
CA GLN A 224 -7.73 -22.00 0.31
C GLN A 224 -8.62 -23.00 1.05
N ARG A 225 -9.68 -22.53 1.73
CA ARG A 225 -10.66 -23.38 2.42
C ARG A 225 -11.32 -24.36 1.46
N LYS A 226 -11.69 -23.92 0.25
CA LYS A 226 -12.27 -24.79 -0.78
C LYS A 226 -11.27 -25.79 -1.36
N VAL A 227 -9.99 -25.42 -1.43
CA VAL A 227 -8.91 -26.35 -1.78
C VAL A 227 -8.75 -27.43 -0.70
N ASP A 228 -8.73 -27.04 0.58
CA ASP A 228 -8.63 -27.96 1.71
C ASP A 228 -9.83 -28.93 1.78
N GLN A 229 -10.99 -28.50 1.28
CA GLN A 229 -12.20 -29.31 1.13
C GLN A 229 -12.27 -30.13 -0.16
N SER A 230 -11.21 -30.12 -0.98
CA SER A 230 -11.17 -30.80 -2.29
C SER A 230 -12.27 -30.32 -3.27
N ILE A 231 -12.80 -29.11 -3.08
CA ILE A 231 -13.76 -28.47 -4.01
C ILE A 231 -13.02 -27.79 -5.17
N TYR A 232 -11.89 -27.13 -4.87
CA TYR A 232 -10.95 -26.63 -5.87
C TYR A 232 -9.67 -27.46 -5.86
N THR A 233 -8.94 -27.46 -6.98
CA THR A 233 -7.59 -28.01 -7.04
C THR A 233 -6.58 -27.01 -6.48
N GLN A 234 -5.42 -27.52 -6.08
CA GLN A 234 -4.29 -26.68 -5.70
C GLN A 234 -3.89 -25.78 -6.88
N LEU A 235 -3.39 -24.57 -6.58
CA LEU A 235 -2.84 -23.71 -7.62
C LEU A 235 -1.69 -24.45 -8.32
N PRO A 236 -1.68 -24.51 -9.66
CA PRO A 236 -0.55 -25.05 -10.39
C PRO A 236 0.66 -24.11 -10.24
N ASN A 237 1.82 -24.56 -10.71
CA ASN A 237 3.00 -23.70 -10.77
C ASN A 237 2.69 -22.45 -11.60
N VAL A 238 3.36 -21.36 -11.26
CA VAL A 238 3.06 -20.07 -11.90
C VAL A 238 3.35 -20.11 -13.40
N GLU A 239 4.33 -20.89 -13.82
CA GLU A 239 4.71 -21.12 -15.21
C GLU A 239 3.62 -21.83 -16.03
N GLU A 240 2.69 -22.51 -15.37
CA GLU A 240 1.57 -23.22 -15.99
C GLU A 240 0.30 -22.36 -16.08
N ILE A 241 0.35 -21.13 -15.56
CA ILE A 241 -0.81 -20.22 -15.56
C ILE A 241 -0.95 -19.53 -16.90
N ASP A 242 -2.08 -19.74 -17.56
CA ASP A 242 -2.46 -18.94 -18.72
C ASP A 242 -3.09 -17.61 -18.29
N VAL A 243 -2.29 -16.56 -18.24
CA VAL A 243 -2.72 -15.20 -17.93
C VAL A 243 -3.57 -14.57 -19.04
N THR A 244 -3.55 -15.12 -20.26
CA THR A 244 -4.35 -14.61 -21.39
C THR A 244 -5.85 -14.87 -21.22
N LEU A 245 -6.22 -15.76 -20.30
CA LEU A 245 -7.60 -16.02 -19.91
C LEU A 245 -8.24 -14.82 -19.20
N LEU A 246 -7.43 -13.92 -18.65
CA LEU A 246 -7.89 -12.69 -18.03
C LEU A 246 -8.34 -11.73 -19.14
N ASN A 247 -9.63 -11.44 -19.18
CA ASN A 247 -10.29 -10.77 -20.30
C ASN A 247 -11.20 -9.63 -19.86
N GLN A 248 -11.24 -9.33 -18.56
CA GLN A 248 -12.03 -8.22 -18.04
C GLN A 248 -11.17 -6.95 -18.06
N PRO A 249 -11.73 -5.77 -18.42
CA PRO A 249 -10.98 -4.52 -18.45
C PRO A 249 -10.27 -4.20 -17.13
N GLU A 250 -10.93 -4.47 -15.99
CA GLU A 250 -10.35 -4.22 -14.67
C GLU A 250 -9.16 -5.14 -14.35
N GLU A 251 -9.11 -6.35 -14.90
CA GLU A 251 -7.97 -7.27 -14.70
C GLU A 251 -6.71 -6.67 -15.30
N TRP A 252 -6.83 -6.13 -16.51
CA TRP A 252 -5.73 -5.48 -17.22
C TRP A 252 -5.37 -4.12 -16.62
N GLU A 253 -6.35 -3.32 -16.20
CA GLU A 253 -6.07 -2.08 -15.48
C GLU A 253 -5.32 -2.36 -14.17
N ILE A 254 -5.72 -3.41 -13.43
CA ILE A 254 -5.01 -3.84 -12.23
C ILE A 254 -3.55 -4.20 -12.57
N TYR A 255 -3.30 -4.99 -13.61
CA TYR A 255 -1.94 -5.37 -13.98
C TYR A 255 -1.09 -4.19 -14.41
N TYR A 256 -1.51 -3.50 -15.46
CA TYR A 256 -0.73 -2.46 -16.09
C TYR A 256 -0.69 -1.21 -15.21
N GLY A 257 -1.80 -0.83 -14.60
CA GLY A 257 -1.90 0.38 -13.79
C GLY A 257 -1.28 0.25 -12.40
N TYR A 258 -1.25 -0.95 -11.81
CA TYR A 258 -0.86 -1.12 -10.41
C TYR A 258 0.25 -2.15 -10.20
N VAL A 259 0.10 -3.37 -10.70
CA VAL A 259 1.11 -4.43 -10.47
C VAL A 259 2.47 -4.04 -11.05
N LEU A 260 2.48 -3.62 -12.32
CA LEU A 260 3.71 -3.25 -13.01
C LEU A 260 4.22 -1.86 -12.60
N GLN A 261 3.33 -0.96 -12.14
CA GLN A 261 3.71 0.40 -11.72
C GLN A 261 4.22 0.51 -10.30
N PHE A 262 4.00 -0.50 -9.46
CA PHE A 262 4.40 -0.45 -8.05
C PHE A 262 5.89 -0.09 -7.85
N PRO A 263 6.87 -0.65 -8.59
CA PRO A 263 8.27 -0.25 -8.45
C PRO A 263 8.54 1.21 -8.87
N ILE A 264 7.90 1.67 -9.94
CA ILE A 264 8.02 3.05 -10.42
C ILE A 264 7.44 4.02 -9.39
N LEU A 265 6.34 3.64 -8.74
CA LEU A 265 5.77 4.37 -7.62
C LEU A 265 6.81 4.52 -6.49
N ILE A 266 7.44 3.41 -6.06
CA ILE A 266 8.47 3.45 -5.01
C ILE A 266 9.61 4.40 -5.41
N LYS A 267 10.15 4.26 -6.63
CA LYS A 267 11.14 5.19 -7.17
C LYS A 267 10.66 6.63 -7.06
N ASN A 268 9.47 6.93 -7.58
CA ASN A 268 8.93 8.28 -7.64
C ASN A 268 8.73 8.92 -6.26
N CYS A 269 8.61 8.13 -5.19
CA CYS A 269 8.51 8.68 -3.84
C CYS A 269 9.83 9.31 -3.36
N ILE A 270 10.98 8.78 -3.81
CA ILE A 270 12.31 9.12 -3.26
C ILE A 270 13.32 9.60 -4.31
N LYS A 271 13.00 9.54 -5.62
CA LYS A 271 13.93 9.82 -6.72
C LYS A 271 14.68 11.16 -6.63
N ASP A 272 14.05 12.16 -6.01
CA ASP A 272 14.57 13.52 -5.87
C ASP A 272 14.75 13.91 -4.38
N ILE A 273 14.89 12.92 -3.48
CA ILE A 273 14.99 13.17 -2.03
C ILE A 273 16.21 14.01 -1.67
N GLU A 274 17.33 13.84 -2.40
CA GLU A 274 18.54 14.66 -2.26
C GLU A 274 18.34 16.12 -2.66
N LYS A 275 17.32 16.40 -3.48
CA LYS A 275 16.90 17.76 -3.85
C LYS A 275 15.80 18.28 -2.92
N GLU A 276 15.68 17.69 -1.73
CA GLU A 276 14.65 18.02 -0.73
C GLU A 276 13.21 17.70 -1.19
N ILE A 277 13.05 16.81 -2.18
CA ILE A 277 11.74 16.42 -2.72
C ILE A 277 11.41 14.99 -2.30
N PHE A 278 10.52 14.87 -1.32
CA PHE A 278 9.97 13.59 -0.85
C PHE A 278 8.47 13.52 -1.14
N SER A 279 8.02 12.44 -1.79
CA SER A 279 6.63 12.31 -2.28
C SER A 279 5.90 11.05 -1.79
N PRO A 280 5.82 10.78 -0.48
CA PRO A 280 5.16 9.60 0.07
C PRO A 280 3.64 9.60 -0.15
N GLN A 281 3.02 10.76 -0.41
CA GLN A 281 1.58 10.86 -0.70
C GLN A 281 1.17 10.03 -1.93
N ASN A 282 2.10 9.80 -2.85
CA ASN A 282 1.85 8.98 -4.03
C ASN A 282 1.50 7.53 -3.62
N LEU A 283 2.04 7.02 -2.50
CA LEU A 283 1.68 5.70 -1.98
C LEU A 283 0.21 5.63 -1.56
N ILE A 284 -0.30 6.70 -0.95
CA ILE A 284 -1.69 6.76 -0.50
C ILE A 284 -2.65 6.90 -1.69
N THR A 285 -2.33 7.77 -2.65
CA THR A 285 -3.10 7.90 -3.89
C THR A 285 -3.16 6.57 -4.64
N PHE A 286 -2.02 5.89 -4.77
CA PHE A 286 -1.95 4.57 -5.39
C PHE A 286 -2.86 3.55 -4.71
N LEU A 287 -2.79 3.45 -3.37
CA LEU A 287 -3.59 2.48 -2.62
C LEU A 287 -5.09 2.79 -2.65
N SER A 288 -5.46 4.07 -2.62
CA SER A 288 -6.85 4.51 -2.77
C SER A 288 -7.40 4.13 -4.13
N ASN A 289 -6.65 4.40 -5.20
CA ASN A 289 -7.07 4.09 -6.57
C ASN A 289 -7.12 2.58 -6.81
N LEU A 290 -6.13 1.83 -6.29
CA LEU A 290 -6.12 0.36 -6.32
C LEU A 290 -7.35 -0.22 -5.64
N SER A 291 -7.72 0.32 -4.48
CA SER A 291 -8.93 -0.09 -3.76
C SER A 291 -10.20 0.22 -4.55
N GLY A 292 -10.20 1.34 -5.30
CA GLY A 292 -11.27 1.73 -6.22
C GLY A 292 -11.47 0.71 -7.33
N ILE A 293 -10.42 0.43 -8.11
CA ILE A 293 -10.50 -0.52 -9.22
C ILE A 293 -10.83 -1.93 -8.75
N PHE A 294 -10.23 -2.38 -7.64
CA PHE A 294 -10.55 -3.69 -7.07
C PHE A 294 -12.00 -3.77 -6.60
N SER A 295 -12.55 -2.71 -6.02
CA SER A 295 -13.96 -2.69 -5.61
C SER A 295 -14.92 -2.83 -6.80
N VAL A 296 -14.56 -2.27 -7.96
CA VAL A 296 -15.33 -2.43 -9.21
C VAL A 296 -15.19 -3.86 -9.72
N TYR A 297 -13.95 -4.37 -9.80
CA TYR A 297 -13.64 -5.73 -10.23
C TYR A 297 -14.40 -6.78 -9.41
N TYR A 298 -14.28 -6.72 -8.08
CA TYR A 298 -14.95 -7.64 -7.16
C TYR A 298 -16.48 -7.63 -7.29
N ARG A 299 -17.07 -6.47 -7.62
CA ARG A 299 -18.52 -6.35 -7.81
C ARG A 299 -18.98 -6.95 -9.13
N ARG A 300 -18.22 -6.73 -10.22
CA ARG A 300 -18.63 -7.11 -11.58
C ARG A 300 -18.24 -8.54 -11.93
N VAL A 301 -17.11 -9.02 -11.41
CA VAL A 301 -16.48 -10.26 -11.83
C VAL A 301 -16.55 -11.27 -10.69
N ARG A 302 -17.18 -12.42 -10.95
CA ARG A 302 -17.14 -13.55 -10.02
C ARG A 302 -15.77 -14.22 -10.11
N ILE A 303 -14.93 -13.97 -9.12
CA ILE A 303 -13.56 -14.53 -9.07
C ILE A 303 -13.59 -16.02 -8.72
N LEU A 304 -14.37 -16.40 -7.70
CA LEU A 304 -14.64 -17.79 -7.35
C LEU A 304 -15.99 -18.21 -7.94
N THR A 305 -15.98 -19.14 -8.89
CA THR A 305 -17.18 -19.72 -9.53
C THR A 305 -17.27 -21.22 -9.28
N ASP A 306 -18.30 -21.89 -9.81
CA ASP A 306 -18.40 -23.35 -9.73
C ASP A 306 -17.11 -24.03 -10.22
N PRO A 307 -16.62 -25.08 -9.53
CA PRO A 307 -15.35 -25.76 -9.84
C PRO A 307 -15.47 -26.68 -11.07
N ARG A 308 -15.97 -26.18 -12.19
CA ARG A 308 -16.03 -26.93 -13.45
C ARG A 308 -14.62 -26.98 -14.05
N GLU A 309 -14.20 -28.13 -14.54
CA GLU A 309 -12.83 -28.34 -15.03
C GLU A 309 -12.36 -27.26 -16.01
N HIS A 310 -13.20 -26.89 -16.98
CA HIS A 310 -12.89 -25.85 -17.97
C HIS A 310 -12.82 -24.42 -17.40
N LEU A 311 -13.33 -24.17 -16.19
CA LEU A 311 -13.27 -22.86 -15.51
C LEU A 311 -12.08 -22.73 -14.58
N LEU A 312 -11.50 -23.86 -14.12
CA LEU A 312 -10.38 -23.87 -13.17
C LEU A 312 -9.18 -23.04 -13.67
N PRO A 313 -8.75 -23.12 -14.96
CA PRO A 313 -7.64 -22.30 -15.45
C PRO A 313 -7.86 -20.80 -15.25
N LEU A 314 -9.07 -20.30 -15.54
CA LEU A 314 -9.43 -18.90 -15.34
C LEU A 314 -9.47 -18.52 -13.86
N ILE A 315 -10.05 -19.38 -13.00
CA ILE A 315 -10.07 -19.17 -11.55
C ILE A 315 -8.63 -19.06 -11.03
N HIS A 316 -7.73 -19.95 -11.45
CA HIS A 316 -6.33 -19.93 -11.03
C HIS A 316 -5.62 -18.65 -11.46
N ALA A 317 -5.79 -18.21 -12.72
CA ALA A 317 -5.23 -16.95 -13.21
C ALA A 317 -5.71 -15.75 -12.36
N ARG A 318 -7.00 -15.69 -12.04
CA ARG A 318 -7.57 -14.64 -11.17
C ARG A 318 -7.03 -14.73 -9.75
N ILE A 319 -6.87 -15.93 -9.19
CA ILE A 319 -6.32 -16.08 -7.84
C ILE A 319 -4.86 -15.64 -7.78
N TYR A 320 -4.06 -15.90 -8.81
CA TYR A 320 -2.71 -15.34 -8.90
C TYR A 320 -2.71 -13.80 -8.98
N LEU A 321 -3.65 -13.19 -9.70
CA LEU A 321 -3.85 -11.73 -9.67
C LEU A 321 -4.13 -11.21 -8.26
N ILE A 322 -5.06 -11.85 -7.55
CA ILE A 322 -5.43 -11.45 -6.19
C ILE A 322 -4.28 -11.67 -5.19
N LYS A 323 -3.52 -12.76 -5.31
CA LYS A 323 -2.31 -12.99 -4.50
C LYS A 323 -1.27 -11.90 -4.72
N THR A 324 -1.10 -11.46 -5.96
CA THR A 324 -0.21 -10.37 -6.34
C THR A 324 -0.64 -9.05 -5.71
N LEU A 325 -1.94 -8.70 -5.81
CA LEU A 325 -2.48 -7.51 -5.14
C LEU A 325 -2.29 -7.55 -3.62
N HIS A 326 -2.55 -8.71 -3.01
CA HIS A 326 -2.35 -8.90 -1.59
C HIS A 326 -0.91 -8.66 -1.16
N GLN A 327 0.07 -9.10 -1.95
CA GLN A 327 1.49 -8.85 -1.70
C GLN A 327 1.88 -7.37 -1.85
N ILE A 328 1.28 -6.64 -2.79
CA ILE A 328 1.47 -5.19 -2.93
C ILE A 328 0.94 -4.46 -1.69
N ILE A 329 -0.25 -4.83 -1.22
CA ILE A 329 -0.85 -4.27 0.01
C ILE A 329 0.04 -4.57 1.23
N ILE A 330 0.52 -5.80 1.38
CA ILE A 330 1.49 -6.18 2.42
C ILE A 330 2.75 -5.30 2.32
N SER A 331 3.28 -5.09 1.12
CA SER A 331 4.48 -4.28 0.91
C SER A 331 4.23 -2.82 1.33
N PHE A 332 3.07 -2.25 0.98
CA PHE A 332 2.66 -0.94 1.45
C PHE A 332 2.58 -0.88 2.99
N THR A 333 1.97 -1.87 3.65
CA THR A 333 1.86 -1.84 5.13
C THR A 333 3.22 -1.89 5.82
N LYS A 334 4.17 -2.65 5.27
CA LYS A 334 5.55 -2.68 5.75
C LYS A 334 6.21 -1.31 5.59
N LEU A 335 6.04 -0.68 4.42
CA LEU A 335 6.57 0.65 4.13
C LEU A 335 5.98 1.75 5.01
N ALA A 336 4.67 1.77 5.18
CA ALA A 336 3.94 2.84 5.85
C ALA A 336 3.86 2.68 7.37
N THR A 337 3.75 1.44 7.88
CA THR A 337 3.35 1.19 9.28
C THR A 337 4.25 0.23 10.06
N ASN A 338 5.26 -0.39 9.42
CA ASN A 338 6.04 -1.53 9.94
C ASN A 338 5.21 -2.75 10.42
N ASN A 339 3.91 -2.76 10.20
CA ASN A 339 3.03 -3.82 10.67
C ASN A 339 2.31 -4.48 9.48
N ALA A 340 2.93 -5.51 8.93
CA ALA A 340 2.42 -6.27 7.80
C ALA A 340 1.03 -6.90 8.03
N LYS A 341 0.62 -7.06 9.29
CA LYS A 341 -0.59 -7.82 9.68
C LYS A 341 -1.87 -6.97 9.79
N ILE A 342 -1.80 -5.63 9.71
CA ILE A 342 -2.94 -4.77 10.08
C ILE A 342 -4.07 -4.80 9.05
N LEU A 343 -3.76 -4.91 7.75
CA LEU A 343 -4.76 -4.84 6.68
C LEU A 343 -5.42 -6.17 6.29
N ILE A 344 -4.98 -7.28 6.91
CA ILE A 344 -5.23 -8.64 6.39
C ILE A 344 -6.24 -9.42 7.24
N VAL A 345 -6.64 -8.88 8.39
CA VAL A 345 -7.50 -9.57 9.36
C VAL A 345 -8.84 -8.87 9.45
N THR A 346 -9.75 -9.08 8.50
CA THR A 346 -10.96 -8.22 8.46
C THR A 346 -12.29 -8.92 8.21
N GLU A 347 -12.39 -10.25 8.06
CA GLU A 347 -13.73 -10.89 8.13
C GLU A 347 -13.85 -12.08 9.08
N GLN A 348 -12.80 -12.89 9.32
CA GLN A 348 -12.95 -14.06 10.22
C GLN A 348 -13.09 -13.74 11.70
N ARG A 349 -12.77 -12.52 12.14
CA ARG A 349 -12.87 -12.13 13.55
C ARG A 349 -14.14 -11.34 13.87
N ILE A 350 -15.03 -11.07 12.92
CA ILE A 350 -16.24 -10.27 13.18
C ILE A 350 -17.50 -11.16 13.19
N TYR A 351 -17.36 -12.45 12.84
CA TYR A 351 -18.40 -13.48 12.93
C TYR A 351 -18.12 -14.44 14.09
#